data_AF-A0A8D8Y0U3-F1
#
_entry.id   AF-A0A8D8Y0U3-F1
#
_cell.length_a   1.000
_cell.length_b   1.000
_cell.length_c   1.000
_cell.angle_alpha   90.00
_cell.angle_beta   90.00
_cell.angle_gamma   90.00
#
_symmetry.space_group_name_H-M   'P 1'
#
loop_
_entity.id
_entity.type
_entity.pdbx_description
1 polymer ?
#
loop_
_entity_poly.entity_id
_entity_poly.type
_entity_poly.pdbx_seq_one_letter_code
_entity_poly.pdbx_strand_id
1 'polypeptide(L)'
;MNIITVNWTYEFNNNDFYVIKVEIVKKLTSSDLLDRLKSKGIKPVEYTTKIIRDKLNETDCEIATDTLQVNLACPLSRTRMTIPCRASTCTHLQCFDAITYLQMNEKKQTWVCPVCNQSCQYGSLFIDGYFLQVLESYKDGSEIILTKDGSWTGYVPPKDEHKGSKSANAAAADVADLSIVCLDDDDPVPSTAAATTKTASVIKNGAEVKTSGISIPIPPAAAGPPPPPPGIEEIFLG
;
A
#
# COMPACT_ATOMS: atom_id res chain seq x y z
N MET A 1 29.28 -29.76 -0.59
CA MET A 1 28.63 -29.76 -1.92
C MET A 1 27.22 -29.24 -1.71
N ASN A 2 26.81 -28.17 -2.40
CA ASN A 2 25.43 -27.69 -2.33
C ASN A 2 24.63 -28.44 -3.42
N ILE A 3 23.55 -29.11 -3.04
CA ILE A 3 22.68 -29.87 -3.95
C ILE A 3 21.28 -29.27 -3.84
N ILE A 4 20.67 -28.93 -4.98
CA ILE A 4 19.30 -28.44 -5.08
C ILE A 4 18.50 -29.50 -5.84
N THR A 5 17.49 -30.08 -5.19
CA THR A 5 16.58 -31.05 -5.80
C THR A 5 15.24 -30.38 -6.05
N VAL A 6 14.71 -30.48 -7.27
CA VAL A 6 13.43 -29.87 -7.65
C VAL A 6 12.51 -30.93 -8.20
N ASN A 7 11.26 -30.93 -7.72
CA ASN A 7 10.19 -31.79 -8.21
C ASN A 7 9.02 -30.90 -8.63
N TRP A 8 8.38 -31.21 -9.75
CA TRP A 8 7.18 -30.52 -10.22
C TRP A 8 6.20 -31.53 -10.80
N THR A 9 4.93 -31.15 -10.86
CA THR A 9 3.86 -31.94 -11.48
C THR A 9 3.40 -31.26 -12.76
N TYR A 10 3.11 -32.07 -13.78
CA TYR A 10 2.57 -31.57 -15.04
C TYR A 10 1.04 -31.59 -15.00
N GLU A 11 0.40 -30.46 -15.30
CA GLU A 11 -1.05 -30.38 -15.51
C GLU A 11 -1.36 -30.36 -17.00
N PHE A 12 -2.05 -31.39 -17.50
CA PHE A 12 -2.29 -31.62 -18.93
C PHE A 12 -3.00 -30.48 -19.68
N ASN A 13 -3.71 -29.60 -18.98
CA ASN A 13 -4.44 -28.47 -19.58
C ASN A 13 -3.68 -27.14 -19.50
N ASN A 14 -2.49 -27.14 -18.88
CA ASN A 14 -1.72 -25.93 -18.68
C ASN A 14 -0.41 -26.02 -19.46
N ASN A 15 -0.26 -25.20 -20.49
CA ASN A 15 0.90 -25.21 -21.39
C ASN A 15 2.08 -24.41 -20.81
N ASP A 16 2.27 -24.50 -19.50
CA ASP A 16 3.25 -23.74 -18.75
C ASP A 16 4.61 -24.43 -18.78
N PHE A 17 5.66 -23.65 -19.06
CA PHE A 17 7.05 -24.08 -18.95
C PHE A 17 7.69 -23.42 -17.73
N TYR A 18 8.45 -24.18 -16.96
CA TYR A 18 9.16 -23.68 -15.78
C TYR A 18 10.66 -23.57 -16.08
N VAL A 19 11.26 -22.48 -15.60
CA VAL A 19 12.71 -22.23 -15.68
C VAL A 19 13.23 -21.94 -14.27
N ILE A 20 14.40 -22.49 -13.93
CA ILE A 20 15.03 -22.28 -12.62
C ILE A 20 16.39 -21.62 -12.83
N LYS A 21 16.63 -20.57 -12.05
CA LYS A 21 17.88 -19.81 -12.04
C LYS A 21 18.36 -19.66 -10.60
N VAL A 22 19.65 -19.83 -10.37
CA VAL A 22 20.27 -19.66 -9.05
C VAL A 22 21.30 -18.55 -9.18
N GLU A 23 21.12 -17.48 -8.40
CA GLU A 23 21.98 -16.30 -8.44
C GLU A 23 22.44 -15.91 -7.03
N ILE A 24 23.62 -15.30 -6.98
CA ILE A 24 24.11 -14.63 -5.77
C ILE A 24 23.73 -13.17 -5.89
N VAL A 25 22.93 -12.70 -4.94
CA VAL A 25 22.44 -11.32 -4.91
C VAL A 25 22.89 -10.61 -3.65
N LYS A 26 23.06 -9.28 -3.72
CA LYS A 26 23.22 -8.43 -2.55
C LYS A 26 21.85 -7.92 -2.13
N LYS A 27 21.38 -8.32 -0.94
CA LYS A 27 20.16 -7.76 -0.35
C LYS A 27 20.38 -6.28 -0.06
N LEU A 28 19.52 -5.43 -0.62
CA LEU A 28 19.49 -4.00 -0.37
C LEU A 28 18.49 -3.70 0.75
N THR A 29 18.78 -2.65 1.50
CA THR A 29 17.92 -2.13 2.57
C THR A 29 17.00 -1.02 2.05
N SER A 30 15.98 -0.66 2.83
CA SER A 30 15.15 0.52 2.53
C SER A 30 15.98 1.80 2.44
N SER A 31 17.05 1.95 3.24
CA SER A 31 17.99 3.07 3.14
C SER A 31 18.74 3.11 1.81
N ASP A 32 19.25 1.97 1.32
CA ASP A 32 19.95 1.90 0.04
C ASP A 32 19.04 2.36 -1.12
N LEU A 33 17.78 1.94 -1.09
CA LEU A 33 16.78 2.33 -2.09
C LEU A 33 16.36 3.79 -1.96
N LEU A 34 16.31 4.31 -0.74
CA LEU A 34 15.99 5.71 -0.51
C LEU A 34 17.08 6.61 -1.08
N ASP A 35 18.35 6.25 -0.88
CA ASP A 35 19.48 7.01 -1.42
C ASP A 35 19.52 6.94 -2.96
N ARG A 36 19.20 5.78 -3.54
CA ARG A 36 18.98 5.65 -4.99
C ARG A 36 17.81 6.50 -5.48
N LEU A 37 16.70 6.56 -4.74
CA LEU A 37 15.53 7.36 -5.10
C LEU A 37 15.86 8.85 -5.06
N LYS A 38 16.61 9.31 -4.05
CA LYS A 38 17.13 10.68 -4.00
C LYS A 38 18.07 10.97 -5.18
N SER A 39 18.93 10.01 -5.51
CA SER A 39 19.88 10.13 -6.64
C SER A 39 19.21 10.18 -8.01
N LYS A 40 18.04 9.52 -8.16
CA LYS A 40 17.19 9.62 -9.36
C LYS A 40 16.68 11.05 -9.59
N GLY A 41 16.65 11.86 -8.54
CA GLY A 41 16.25 13.27 -8.59
C GLY A 41 14.80 13.52 -8.21
N ILE A 42 14.51 14.81 -8.04
CA ILE A 42 13.20 15.33 -7.65
C ILE A 42 12.46 15.79 -8.91
N LYS A 43 11.17 15.47 -9.02
CA LYS A 43 10.35 16.01 -10.11
C LYS A 43 10.12 17.50 -9.89
N PRO A 44 10.28 18.33 -10.94
CA PRO A 44 10.14 19.78 -10.82
C PRO A 44 8.71 20.15 -10.42
N VAL A 45 8.56 21.29 -9.75
CA VAL A 45 7.28 21.78 -9.22
C VAL A 45 6.19 21.82 -10.30
N GLU A 46 6.58 22.23 -11.52
CA GLU A 46 5.73 22.36 -12.70
C GLU A 46 5.05 21.05 -13.09
N TYR A 47 5.66 19.90 -12.79
CA TYR A 47 5.09 18.59 -13.08
C TYR A 47 3.76 18.41 -12.33
N THR A 48 3.75 18.66 -11.03
CA THR A 48 2.55 18.52 -10.19
C THR A 48 1.59 19.68 -10.40
N THR A 49 2.10 20.90 -10.58
CA THR A 49 1.28 22.06 -10.93
C THR A 49 0.46 21.82 -12.21
N LYS A 50 1.04 21.18 -13.23
CA LYS A 50 0.30 20.79 -14.44
C LYS A 50 -0.84 19.82 -14.11
N ILE A 51 -0.57 18.77 -13.33
CA ILE A 51 -1.61 17.79 -12.93
C ILE A 51 -2.75 18.48 -12.15
N ILE A 52 -2.43 19.45 -11.28
CA ILE A 52 -3.42 20.22 -10.53
C ILE A 52 -4.32 21.00 -11.49
N ARG A 53 -3.73 21.71 -12.46
CA ARG A 53 -4.45 22.47 -13.49
C ARG A 53 -5.34 21.58 -14.32
N ASP A 54 -4.79 20.48 -14.84
CA ASP A 54 -5.54 19.56 -15.70
C ASP A 54 -6.78 19.04 -14.94
N LYS A 55 -6.62 18.60 -13.69
CA LYS A 55 -7.73 18.11 -12.86
C LYS A 55 -8.79 19.15 -12.51
N LEU A 56 -8.39 20.39 -12.23
CA LEU A 56 -9.30 21.44 -11.80
C LEU A 56 -9.93 22.20 -12.98
N ASN A 57 -9.36 22.10 -14.18
CA ASN A 57 -9.90 22.69 -15.41
C ASN A 57 -10.79 21.73 -16.19
N GLU A 58 -10.60 20.41 -16.08
CA GLU A 58 -11.44 19.41 -16.76
C GLU A 58 -12.89 19.34 -16.21
N THR A 59 -13.15 19.91 -15.05
CA THR A 59 -14.51 20.04 -14.49
C THR A 59 -15.22 21.29 -15.02
N ASP A 60 -15.74 21.23 -16.25
CA ASP A 60 -16.65 22.25 -16.83
C ASP A 60 -18.14 21.96 -16.49
N CYS A 61 -18.38 21.22 -15.40
CA CYS A 61 -19.72 20.97 -14.87
C CYS A 61 -20.15 22.18 -14.01
N GLU A 62 -21.42 22.60 -14.07
CA GLU A 62 -21.97 23.69 -13.21
C GLU A 62 -21.78 23.46 -11.70
N ILE A 63 -21.40 22.26 -11.27
CA ILE A 63 -21.08 21.86 -9.89
C ILE A 63 -19.58 21.54 -9.76
N ALA A 64 -18.70 22.32 -10.39
CA ALA A 64 -17.25 22.13 -10.29
C ALA A 64 -16.74 22.61 -8.92
N THR A 65 -15.98 21.76 -8.23
CA THR A 65 -15.23 22.18 -7.04
C THR A 65 -13.95 22.85 -7.52
N ASP A 66 -13.83 24.16 -7.34
CA ASP A 66 -12.67 24.94 -7.79
C ASP A 66 -11.37 24.63 -7.02
N THR A 67 -11.42 23.70 -6.07
CA THR A 67 -10.32 23.41 -5.16
C THR A 67 -10.20 21.91 -4.86
N LEU A 68 -8.98 21.48 -4.52
CA LEU A 68 -8.69 20.12 -4.06
C LEU A 68 -7.97 20.16 -2.72
N GLN A 69 -8.51 19.49 -1.72
CA GLN A 69 -7.87 19.38 -0.40
C GLN A 69 -6.89 18.21 -0.36
N VAL A 70 -5.70 18.42 0.20
CA VAL A 70 -4.65 17.39 0.36
C VAL A 70 -4.05 17.45 1.76
N ASN A 71 -3.77 16.28 2.34
CA ASN A 71 -3.16 16.16 3.65
C ASN A 71 -1.62 16.03 3.53
N LEU A 72 -0.87 16.75 4.37
CA LEU A 72 0.59 16.75 4.45
C LEU A 72 1.14 15.65 5.37
N ALA A 73 0.26 14.95 6.10
CA ALA A 73 0.58 13.71 6.78
C ALA A 73 0.55 12.52 5.80
N CYS A 74 1.46 11.59 6.02
CA CYS A 74 1.55 10.36 5.27
C CYS A 74 0.36 9.45 5.64
N PRO A 75 -0.36 8.88 4.65
CA PRO A 75 -1.47 7.96 4.90
C PRO A 75 -1.03 6.65 5.59
N LEU A 76 0.26 6.28 5.47
CA LEU A 76 0.82 5.08 6.09
C LEU A 76 1.23 5.30 7.55
N SER A 77 2.07 6.31 7.81
CA SER A 77 2.60 6.55 9.16
C SER A 77 1.69 7.41 10.02
N ARG A 78 0.73 8.13 9.42
CA ARG A 78 -0.09 9.17 10.07
C ARG A 78 0.74 10.32 10.67
N THR A 79 2.00 10.44 10.24
CA THR A 79 2.91 11.52 10.63
C THR A 79 3.17 12.43 9.44
N ARG A 80 3.63 13.66 9.69
CA ARG A 80 4.04 14.59 8.63
C ARG A 80 5.04 13.93 7.69
N MET A 81 4.79 14.04 6.38
CA MET A 81 5.72 13.53 5.37
C MET A 81 7.06 14.27 5.46
N THR A 82 8.16 13.54 5.32
CA THR A 82 9.49 14.13 5.19
C THR A 82 9.94 14.11 3.75
N ILE A 83 9.68 13.01 3.04
CA ILE A 83 10.00 12.85 1.62
C ILE A 83 8.70 12.49 0.88
N PRO A 84 7.96 13.50 0.36
CA PRO A 84 6.72 13.25 -0.37
C PRO A 84 7.03 12.51 -1.67
N CYS A 85 6.43 11.34 -1.82
CA CYS A 85 6.67 10.41 -2.89
C CYS A 85 5.36 9.91 -3.49
N ARG A 86 5.40 9.62 -4.79
CA ARG A 86 4.29 9.07 -5.56
C ARG A 86 4.85 8.26 -6.72
N ALA A 87 4.08 7.30 -7.23
CA ALA A 87 4.40 6.63 -8.48
C ALA A 87 3.85 7.41 -9.68
N SER A 88 4.56 7.41 -10.80
CA SER A 88 4.13 8.07 -12.05
C SER A 88 2.82 7.49 -12.63
N THR A 89 2.43 6.30 -12.19
CA THR A 89 1.19 5.61 -12.57
C THR A 89 0.00 6.01 -11.70
N CYS A 90 0.20 6.74 -10.61
CA CYS A 90 -0.87 7.17 -9.72
C CYS A 90 -1.65 8.35 -10.30
N THR A 91 -2.98 8.26 -10.30
CA THR A 91 -3.86 9.34 -10.74
C THR A 91 -4.22 10.34 -9.64
N HIS A 92 -3.95 10.04 -8.36
CA HIS A 92 -4.21 10.95 -7.23
C HIS A 92 -3.07 11.97 -7.04
N LEU A 93 -3.34 13.05 -6.29
CA LEU A 93 -2.34 14.05 -5.89
C LEU A 93 -1.73 13.78 -4.51
N GLN A 94 -2.47 13.11 -3.61
CA GLN A 94 -1.99 12.79 -2.27
C GLN A 94 -0.68 12.00 -2.33
N CYS A 95 0.39 12.55 -1.75
CA CYS A 95 1.66 11.86 -1.63
C CYS A 95 1.66 10.94 -0.40
N PHE A 96 2.64 10.05 -0.36
CA PHE A 96 3.00 9.28 0.83
C PHE A 96 4.49 9.45 1.12
N ASP A 97 4.92 9.15 2.35
CA ASP A 97 6.32 9.28 2.73
C ASP A 97 7.17 8.14 2.18
N ALA A 98 8.24 8.48 1.44
CA ALA A 98 9.12 7.51 0.79
C ALA A 98 9.80 6.57 1.80
N ILE A 99 10.22 7.10 2.96
CA ILE A 99 10.96 6.33 3.98
C ILE A 99 10.06 5.22 4.50
N THR A 100 8.85 5.61 4.93
CA THR A 100 7.85 4.67 5.45
C THR A 100 7.46 3.63 4.40
N TYR A 101 7.27 4.06 3.14
CA TYR A 101 6.90 3.18 2.05
C TYR A 101 7.96 2.13 1.73
N LEU A 102 9.23 2.52 1.67
CA LEU A 102 10.33 1.59 1.39
C LEU A 102 10.56 0.62 2.56
N GLN A 103 10.45 1.08 3.81
CA GLN A 103 10.54 0.22 4.99
C GLN A 103 9.41 -0.83 5.04
N MET A 104 8.20 -0.46 4.65
CA MET A 104 7.09 -1.41 4.53
C MET A 104 7.40 -2.50 3.51
N ASN A 105 7.90 -2.11 2.32
CA ASN A 105 8.21 -3.04 1.24
C ASN A 105 9.45 -3.91 1.53
N GLU A 106 10.41 -3.42 2.31
CA GLU A 106 11.52 -4.22 2.81
C GLU A 106 11.05 -5.35 3.74
N LYS A 107 10.01 -5.11 4.55
CA LYS A 107 9.41 -6.13 5.41
C LYS A 107 8.49 -7.09 4.65
N LYS A 108 7.66 -6.54 3.76
CA LYS A 108 6.71 -7.29 2.93
C LYS A 108 6.54 -6.59 1.58
N GLN A 109 7.04 -7.21 0.54
CA GLN A 109 7.07 -6.67 -0.82
C GLN A 109 5.71 -6.72 -1.48
N THR A 110 4.82 -5.80 -1.11
CA THR A 110 3.51 -5.68 -1.75
C THR A 110 3.57 -4.80 -3.00
N TRP A 111 4.39 -3.74 -2.98
CA TRP A 111 4.50 -2.75 -4.04
C TRP A 111 3.15 -2.17 -4.47
N VAL A 112 2.28 -1.95 -3.50
CA VAL A 112 0.94 -1.37 -3.68
C VAL A 112 0.91 0.06 -3.15
N CYS A 113 0.32 0.99 -3.90
CA CYS A 113 0.18 2.38 -3.47
C CYS A 113 -0.79 2.46 -2.27
N PRO A 114 -0.41 3.13 -1.17
CA PRO A 114 -1.25 3.22 0.03
C PRO A 114 -2.45 4.19 -0.11
N VAL A 115 -2.54 4.91 -1.23
CA VAL A 115 -3.63 5.86 -1.49
C VAL A 115 -4.68 5.26 -2.40
N CYS A 116 -4.28 4.67 -3.52
CA CYS A 116 -5.20 4.16 -4.55
C CYS A 116 -5.20 2.64 -4.72
N ASN A 117 -4.41 1.90 -3.94
CA ASN A 117 -4.26 0.44 -4.00
C ASN A 117 -3.84 -0.12 -5.37
N GLN A 118 -3.27 0.71 -6.26
CA GLN A 118 -2.72 0.29 -7.55
C GLN A 118 -1.25 -0.11 -7.45
N SER A 119 -0.73 -0.81 -8.47
CA SER A 119 0.69 -1.16 -8.58
C SER A 119 1.58 0.08 -8.53
N CYS A 120 2.59 0.03 -7.66
CA CYS A 120 3.44 1.14 -7.25
C CYS A 120 4.89 0.65 -7.12
N GLN A 121 5.40 0.11 -8.22
CA GLN A 121 6.74 -0.47 -8.30
C GLN A 121 7.83 0.58 -8.03
N TYR A 122 8.97 0.16 -7.46
CA TYR A 122 10.09 1.05 -7.18
C TYR A 122 10.51 1.91 -8.39
N GLY A 123 10.54 1.30 -9.58
CA GLY A 123 10.94 1.96 -10.82
C GLY A 123 10.08 3.17 -11.21
N SER A 124 8.81 3.19 -10.80
CA SER A 124 7.88 4.30 -11.10
C SER A 124 7.85 5.38 -10.01
N LEU A 125 8.49 5.16 -8.86
CA LEU A 125 8.54 6.15 -7.77
C LEU A 125 9.33 7.40 -8.17
N PHE A 126 8.85 8.54 -7.69
CA PHE A 126 9.54 9.83 -7.75
C PHE A 126 9.27 10.66 -6.51
N ILE A 127 10.21 11.55 -6.17
CA ILE A 127 10.02 12.57 -5.13
C ILE A 127 9.31 13.78 -5.76
N ASP A 128 8.21 14.20 -5.14
CA ASP A 128 7.36 15.28 -5.66
C ASP A 128 7.87 16.64 -5.17
N GLY A 129 8.51 17.41 -6.06
CA GLY A 129 9.12 18.69 -5.70
C GLY A 129 8.12 19.76 -5.28
N TYR A 130 6.88 19.71 -5.79
CA TYR A 130 5.81 20.62 -5.38
C TYR A 130 5.49 20.42 -3.90
N PHE A 131 5.20 19.19 -3.48
CA PHE A 131 4.88 18.91 -2.09
C PHE A 131 6.08 19.07 -1.16
N LEU A 132 7.30 18.87 -1.66
CA LEU A 132 8.51 19.16 -0.89
C LEU A 132 8.58 20.65 -0.52
N GLN A 133 8.33 21.55 -1.49
CA GLN A 133 8.28 22.99 -1.27
C GLN A 133 7.14 23.41 -0.33
N VAL A 134 5.97 22.78 -0.47
CA VAL A 134 4.84 23.04 0.44
C VAL A 134 5.20 22.65 1.88
N LEU A 135 5.78 21.46 2.07
CA LEU A 135 6.15 20.95 3.40
C LEU A 135 7.16 21.87 4.10
N GLU A 136 8.08 22.46 3.33
CA GLU A 136 9.07 23.43 3.83
C GLU A 136 8.44 24.79 4.17
N SER A 137 7.49 25.24 3.36
CA SER A 137 6.81 26.54 3.51
C SER A 137 5.74 26.54 4.61
N TYR A 138 5.05 25.42 4.87
CA TYR A 138 3.90 25.33 5.77
C TYR A 138 4.12 24.36 6.93
N LYS A 139 5.10 24.67 7.78
CA LYS A 139 5.65 23.74 8.80
C LYS A 139 4.62 23.21 9.79
N ASP A 140 3.71 24.06 10.25
CA ASP A 140 2.80 23.75 11.36
C ASP A 140 1.43 23.23 10.90
N GLY A 141 1.12 23.34 9.61
CA GLY A 141 -0.19 22.93 9.10
C GLY A 141 -0.22 21.51 8.55
N SER A 142 -1.36 20.85 8.71
CA SER A 142 -1.57 19.46 8.30
C SER A 142 -2.23 19.33 6.94
N GLU A 143 -2.99 20.33 6.48
CA GLU A 143 -3.81 20.23 5.28
C GLU A 143 -3.74 21.52 4.46
N ILE A 144 -3.79 21.35 3.14
CA ILE A 144 -3.77 22.45 2.18
C ILE A 144 -4.94 22.33 1.22
N ILE A 145 -5.35 23.47 0.68
CA ILE A 145 -6.33 23.59 -0.39
C ILE A 145 -5.57 24.04 -1.64
N LEU A 146 -5.61 23.22 -2.69
CA LEU A 146 -5.01 23.48 -4.00
C LEU A 146 -6.01 24.23 -4.87
N THR A 147 -5.54 25.22 -5.62
CA THR A 147 -6.35 26.09 -6.49
C THR A 147 -6.04 25.85 -7.97
N LYS A 148 -6.93 26.31 -8.86
CA LYS A 148 -6.85 26.13 -10.33
C LYS A 148 -5.55 26.60 -10.98
N ASP A 149 -4.93 27.66 -10.46
CA ASP A 149 -3.66 28.18 -10.93
C ASP A 149 -2.45 27.31 -10.51
N GLY A 150 -2.67 26.38 -9.58
CA GLY A 150 -1.69 25.50 -8.97
C GLY A 150 -1.05 26.08 -7.71
N SER A 151 -1.54 27.21 -7.21
CA SER A 151 -1.17 27.69 -5.88
C SER A 151 -1.90 26.91 -4.78
N TRP A 152 -1.58 27.20 -3.51
CA TRP A 152 -2.17 26.53 -2.37
C TRP A 152 -2.36 27.48 -1.19
N THR A 153 -3.35 27.19 -0.37
CA THR A 153 -3.59 27.87 0.91
C THR A 153 -3.66 26.84 2.04
N GLY A 154 -3.34 27.25 3.26
CA GLY A 154 -3.55 26.40 4.43
C GLY A 154 -5.04 26.17 4.68
N TYR A 155 -5.43 24.94 5.02
CA TYR A 155 -6.81 24.66 5.40
C TYR A 155 -7.11 25.29 6.75
N VAL A 156 -8.16 26.13 6.80
CA VAL A 156 -8.70 26.68 8.03
C VAL A 156 -10.12 26.12 8.17
N PRO A 157 -10.40 25.30 9.20
CA PRO A 157 -11.76 24.81 9.42
C PRO A 157 -12.69 26.01 9.62
N PRO A 158 -13.92 25.98 9.06
CA PRO A 158 -14.92 27.00 9.35
C PRO A 158 -15.07 27.13 10.86
N LYS A 159 -14.99 28.35 11.39
CA LYS A 159 -15.33 28.60 12.79
C LYS A 159 -16.82 28.35 12.93
N ASP A 160 -17.22 27.34 13.70
CA ASP A 160 -18.61 27.16 14.10
C ASP A 160 -19.06 28.42 14.85
N GLU A 161 -19.85 29.26 14.20
CA GLU A 161 -20.58 30.34 14.87
C GLU A 161 -21.70 29.72 15.72
N HIS A 162 -21.35 29.16 16.87
CA HIS A 162 -22.33 28.85 17.90
C HIS A 162 -22.94 30.16 18.39
N LYS A 163 -24.15 30.45 17.90
CA LYS A 163 -25.03 31.49 18.44
C LYS A 163 -25.13 31.32 19.94
N GLY A 164 -24.68 32.34 20.66
CA GLY A 164 -24.66 32.37 22.11
C GLY A 164 -26.04 32.19 22.73
N SER A 165 -26.19 31.12 23.50
CA SER A 165 -27.14 31.09 24.60
C SER A 165 -26.47 31.75 25.80
N LYS A 166 -26.86 33.00 26.07
CA LYS A 166 -26.60 33.61 27.37
C LYS A 166 -27.32 32.77 28.44
N SER A 167 -26.60 32.30 29.45
CA SER A 167 -27.19 32.12 30.77
C SER A 167 -26.20 32.55 31.83
N ALA A 168 -26.73 33.31 32.78
CA ALA A 168 -26.02 34.09 33.77
C ALA A 168 -25.47 33.23 34.92
N ASN A 169 -24.51 33.81 35.64
CA ASN A 169 -23.96 33.35 36.92
C ASN A 169 -25.03 32.91 37.93
N ALA A 170 -24.73 31.85 38.68
CA ALA A 170 -24.97 31.77 40.12
C ALA A 170 -23.99 30.79 40.78
N ALA A 171 -23.60 31.12 42.00
CA ALA A 171 -22.56 30.48 42.78
C ALA A 171 -23.07 29.34 43.67
N ALA A 172 -22.10 28.53 44.11
CA ALA A 172 -21.99 27.81 45.39
C ALA A 172 -22.85 26.56 45.68
N ALA A 173 -22.09 25.53 46.09
CA ALA A 173 -22.31 24.55 47.14
C ALA A 173 -23.22 23.33 46.92
N ASP A 174 -22.61 22.21 47.35
CA ASP A 174 -23.16 21.07 48.08
C ASP A 174 -23.41 19.74 47.38
N VAL A 175 -23.06 18.70 48.15
CA VAL A 175 -23.00 17.27 47.83
C VAL A 175 -24.29 16.57 48.29
N ALA A 176 -24.84 15.69 47.44
CA ALA A 176 -25.69 14.53 47.79
C ALA A 176 -25.93 13.76 46.48
N ASP A 177 -25.45 12.53 46.34
CA ASP A 177 -26.21 11.29 46.60
C ASP A 177 -27.63 11.31 45.99
N LEU A 178 -27.83 10.59 44.89
CA LEU A 178 -28.83 9.53 44.82
C LEU A 178 -28.72 8.74 43.51
N SER A 179 -28.85 7.42 43.70
CA SER A 179 -29.03 6.33 42.75
C SER A 179 -29.88 6.61 41.51
N ILE A 180 -29.39 6.17 40.35
CA ILE A 180 -30.25 5.74 39.24
C ILE A 180 -29.91 4.30 38.88
N VAL A 181 -30.98 3.51 38.95
CA VAL A 181 -31.14 2.11 38.62
C VAL A 181 -30.73 1.79 37.18
N CYS A 182 -29.90 0.78 36.99
CA CYS A 182 -29.79 0.07 35.73
C CYS A 182 -30.98 -0.88 35.66
N LEU A 183 -31.85 -0.75 34.66
CA LEU A 183 -32.75 -1.83 34.28
C LEU A 183 -31.94 -2.80 33.42
N ASP A 184 -31.66 -3.97 33.98
CA ASP A 184 -31.21 -5.16 33.26
C ASP A 184 -32.37 -5.81 32.50
N ASP A 185 -32.03 -6.88 31.77
CA ASP A 185 -32.81 -7.80 30.90
C ASP A 185 -32.68 -7.45 29.39
N ASP A 186 -32.10 -8.29 28.52
CA ASP A 186 -32.09 -9.76 28.52
C ASP A 186 -30.94 -10.36 27.67
N ASP A 187 -30.57 -11.58 28.03
CA ASP A 187 -29.32 -12.33 27.81
C ASP A 187 -29.06 -12.93 26.39
N PRO A 188 -27.79 -13.31 26.10
CA PRO A 188 -27.42 -14.35 25.14
C PRO A 188 -26.99 -15.67 25.83
N VAL A 189 -27.40 -16.84 25.32
CA VAL A 189 -26.92 -18.17 25.78
C VAL A 189 -27.20 -19.26 24.72
N PRO A 190 -26.48 -20.42 24.67
CA PRO A 190 -25.14 -20.73 25.16
C PRO A 190 -24.26 -21.51 24.14
N SER A 191 -22.96 -21.51 24.43
CA SER A 191 -22.01 -22.55 24.02
C SER A 191 -22.00 -23.66 25.08
N THR A 192 -21.98 -24.93 24.65
CA THR A 192 -21.59 -26.07 25.50
C THR A 192 -20.46 -26.84 24.84
N ALA A 193 -19.31 -26.84 25.52
CA ALA A 193 -18.20 -27.73 25.27
C ALA A 193 -18.36 -28.99 26.14
N ALA A 194 -18.18 -30.16 25.54
CA ALA A 194 -18.00 -31.42 26.25
C ALA A 194 -16.79 -32.16 25.65
N ALA A 195 -15.86 -32.52 26.52
CA ALA A 195 -14.71 -33.36 26.23
C ALA A 195 -15.15 -34.81 25.98
N THR A 196 -14.47 -35.54 25.08
CA THR A 196 -14.27 -37.00 25.18
C THR A 196 -13.08 -37.45 24.34
N THR A 197 -12.11 -38.02 25.04
CA THR A 197 -11.01 -38.87 24.58
C THR A 197 -11.53 -40.08 23.81
N LYS A 198 -10.93 -40.45 22.66
CA LYS A 198 -10.85 -41.86 22.24
C LYS A 198 -9.72 -42.12 21.24
N THR A 199 -9.05 -43.21 21.58
CA THR A 199 -7.94 -43.96 20.99
C THR A 199 -8.13 -44.43 19.55
N ALA A 200 -6.99 -44.47 18.84
CA ALA A 200 -6.47 -45.46 17.87
C ALA A 200 -7.44 -46.27 16.98
N SER A 201 -7.16 -46.25 15.68
CA SER A 201 -7.13 -47.47 14.87
C SER A 201 -6.17 -47.36 13.68
N VAL A 202 -5.22 -48.29 13.68
CA VAL A 202 -4.35 -48.66 12.58
C VAL A 202 -5.19 -49.42 11.55
N ILE A 203 -5.11 -49.02 10.27
CA ILE A 203 -5.45 -49.92 9.15
C ILE A 203 -4.25 -49.95 8.21
N LYS A 204 -3.55 -51.08 8.27
CA LYS A 204 -2.65 -51.56 7.21
C LYS A 204 -3.53 -51.86 6.00
N ASN A 205 -3.07 -51.49 4.80
CA ASN A 205 -3.01 -52.40 3.67
C ASN A 205 -2.17 -51.77 2.55
N GLY A 206 -1.11 -52.48 2.17
CA GLY A 206 -0.33 -52.20 0.98
C GLY A 206 -1.04 -52.67 -0.27
N ALA A 207 -0.74 -51.99 -1.37
CA ALA A 207 -0.82 -52.55 -2.71
C ALA A 207 0.22 -51.84 -3.58
N GLU A 208 1.24 -52.59 -3.99
CA GLU A 208 2.15 -52.24 -5.08
C GLU A 208 1.37 -51.98 -6.36
N VAL A 209 1.63 -50.87 -7.05
CA VAL A 209 1.21 -50.69 -8.43
C VAL A 209 2.45 -50.66 -9.32
N LYS A 210 2.53 -51.69 -10.16
CA LYS A 210 3.58 -51.96 -11.13
C LYS A 210 3.64 -50.89 -12.20
N THR A 211 4.84 -50.38 -12.44
CA THR A 211 5.21 -49.56 -13.58
C THR A 211 5.23 -50.40 -14.86
N SER A 212 4.37 -50.10 -15.82
CA SER A 212 4.51 -50.58 -17.20
C SER A 212 5.00 -49.43 -18.07
N GLY A 213 6.25 -49.54 -18.54
CA GLY A 213 6.86 -48.59 -19.46
C GLY A 213 6.16 -48.62 -20.82
N ILE A 214 5.83 -47.44 -21.32
CA ILE A 214 5.43 -47.23 -22.71
C ILE A 214 6.31 -46.12 -23.27
N SER A 215 7.17 -46.50 -24.22
CA SER A 215 7.99 -45.61 -25.03
C SER A 215 7.13 -44.94 -26.11
N ILE A 216 7.09 -43.61 -26.12
CA ILE A 216 6.42 -42.81 -27.18
C ILE A 216 7.50 -42.16 -28.06
N PRO A 217 7.34 -42.10 -29.40
CA PRO A 217 8.37 -41.58 -30.31
C PRO A 217 8.51 -40.05 -30.25
N ILE A 218 9.74 -39.56 -30.42
CA ILE A 218 10.10 -38.14 -30.48
C ILE A 218 9.93 -37.64 -31.95
N PRO A 219 9.17 -36.55 -32.22
CA PRO A 219 9.18 -35.89 -33.52
C PRO A 219 10.39 -34.93 -33.68
N PRO A 220 10.82 -34.63 -34.92
CA PRO A 220 12.10 -33.98 -35.18
C PRO A 220 12.13 -32.50 -34.77
N ALA A 221 13.34 -32.04 -34.41
CA ALA A 221 13.62 -30.71 -33.87
C ALA A 221 13.22 -29.56 -34.81
N ALA A 222 12.36 -28.66 -34.32
CA ALA A 222 12.16 -27.34 -34.89
C ALA A 222 13.10 -26.32 -34.22
N ALA A 223 13.56 -25.34 -35.02
CA ALA A 223 14.58 -24.36 -34.69
C ALA A 223 14.30 -23.59 -33.37
N GLY A 224 15.36 -23.35 -32.60
CA GLY A 224 15.29 -22.71 -31.28
C GLY A 224 14.84 -21.24 -31.30
N PRO A 225 14.36 -20.72 -30.16
CA PRO A 225 13.85 -19.35 -30.05
C PRO A 225 14.97 -18.29 -30.21
N PRO A 226 14.64 -17.10 -30.72
CA PRO A 226 15.60 -16.01 -30.88
C PRO A 226 16.10 -15.48 -29.52
N PRO A 227 17.32 -14.91 -29.45
CA PRO A 227 17.88 -14.39 -28.21
C PRO A 227 17.12 -13.16 -27.68
N PRO A 228 17.06 -12.96 -26.34
CA PRO A 228 16.36 -11.84 -25.72
C PRO A 228 17.08 -10.49 -25.92
N PRO A 229 16.34 -9.36 -25.91
CA PRO A 229 16.92 -8.03 -26.06
C PRO A 229 17.71 -7.60 -24.80
N PRO A 230 18.78 -6.80 -24.94
CA PRO A 230 19.59 -6.37 -23.81
C PRO A 230 18.92 -5.23 -23.01
N GLY A 231 18.84 -5.39 -21.68
CA GLY A 231 18.79 -4.25 -20.74
C GLY A 231 17.55 -4.09 -19.85
N ILE A 232 17.26 -5.05 -18.97
CA ILE A 232 16.46 -4.80 -17.77
C ILE A 232 17.25 -5.31 -16.56
N GLU A 233 17.87 -4.42 -15.79
CA GLU A 233 18.35 -4.76 -14.45
C GLU A 233 17.15 -4.83 -13.51
N GLU A 234 16.70 -6.05 -13.21
CA GLU A 234 15.70 -6.27 -12.16
C GLU A 234 16.32 -6.03 -10.78
N ILE A 235 15.82 -5.03 -10.07
CA ILE A 235 16.19 -4.77 -8.68
C ILE A 235 15.43 -5.78 -7.81
N PHE A 236 16.10 -6.89 -7.46
CA PHE A 236 15.61 -7.81 -6.45
C PHE A 236 15.80 -7.21 -5.07
N LEU A 237 14.69 -6.83 -4.44
CA LEU A 237 14.60 -6.93 -2.99
C LEU A 237 14.20 -8.36 -2.68
N GLY A 238 14.81 -8.96 -1.66
CA GLY A 238 14.39 -10.25 -1.10
C GLY A 238 13.75 -10.10 0.27
#